data_AF-A0A7S8E9E8-F1
#
_entry.id   AF-A0A7S8E9E8-F1
#
_cell.length_a   1.000
_cell.length_b   1.000
_cell.length_c   1.000
_cell.angle_alpha   90.00
_cell.angle_beta   90.00
_cell.angle_gamma   90.00
#
_symmetry.space_group_name_H-M   'P 1'
#
loop_
_entity.id
_entity.type
_entity.pdbx_description
1 polymer ?
#
loop_
_entity_poly.entity_id
_entity_poly.type
_entity_poly.pdbx_seq_one_letter_code
_entity_poly.pdbx_strand_id
1 'polypeptide(L)'
;MTGTPMLEIGLIALATLATGGLIALARTRWQQQSFRKPTPQAQLEALERTQFRKPYLNLAQAGLYRFGTPSQLGSMQGFNHLHLEYGDLVLQDARTKHLLYFPLMSIQWVSAISLQPGDISELTIHLERNGIWHLLTLRLPQMEMGMLVKLLRQAVHPSRRNIGNAPQAPIGPIEAFYTEQTLQGETRLGQGIGLYLLPHLLVVLKGERVQAKLDLSSIRRVLAVERSMKTLDNVFKRHTPDGMIRLYSMSETVAFALVQYREMADEIGALSRCPVEHVYRDDKVNKI
;
A
#
# COMPACT_ATOMS: atom_id res chain seq x y z
N MET A 1 54.40 -28.90 -20.00
CA MET A 1 54.78 -30.22 -19.45
C MET A 1 55.62 -29.93 -18.21
N THR A 2 55.33 -30.41 -17.01
CA THR A 2 54.20 -31.18 -16.42
C THR A 2 53.73 -30.42 -15.17
N GLY A 3 52.55 -30.58 -14.58
CA GLY A 3 51.45 -31.53 -14.73
C GLY A 3 50.78 -31.65 -13.35
N THR A 4 49.54 -31.18 -13.21
CA THR A 4 48.76 -31.26 -11.95
C THR A 4 48.00 -32.59 -11.86
N PRO A 5 47.69 -33.05 -10.64
CA PRO A 5 46.28 -33.37 -10.34
C PRO A 5 45.84 -33.13 -8.88
N MET A 6 44.52 -32.95 -8.70
CA MET A 6 43.67 -33.26 -7.51
C MET A 6 44.00 -32.58 -6.15
N LEU A 7 43.08 -31.98 -5.36
CA LEU A 7 41.68 -32.26 -4.96
C LEU A 7 41.47 -33.54 -4.14
N GLU A 8 41.26 -33.42 -2.82
CA GLU A 8 39.99 -33.70 -2.09
C GLU A 8 40.18 -33.44 -0.56
N ILE A 9 39.33 -32.62 0.09
CA ILE A 9 38.17 -32.95 0.97
C ILE A 9 38.51 -33.36 2.42
N GLY A 10 38.02 -32.54 3.38
CA GLY A 10 37.65 -32.94 4.75
C GLY A 10 38.77 -33.10 5.80
N LEU A 11 38.47 -33.23 7.11
CA LEU A 11 37.31 -32.77 7.89
C LEU A 11 37.61 -32.87 9.42
N ILE A 12 37.54 -31.75 10.17
CA ILE A 12 37.14 -31.65 11.60
C ILE A 12 37.95 -32.37 12.74
N ALA A 13 37.99 -31.66 13.89
CA ALA A 13 38.10 -32.11 15.30
C ALA A 13 39.46 -32.37 16.00
N LEU A 14 39.70 -31.49 17.01
CA LEU A 14 40.06 -31.78 18.43
C LEU A 14 41.40 -32.49 18.76
N ALA A 15 42.00 -32.36 19.95
CA ALA A 15 41.49 -31.84 21.24
C ALA A 15 42.58 -31.20 22.14
N THR A 16 42.16 -30.41 23.14
CA THR A 16 42.79 -30.22 24.49
C THR A 16 44.20 -29.59 24.56
N LEU A 17 44.70 -28.97 25.64
CA LEU A 17 44.32 -28.67 27.05
C LEU A 17 45.11 -27.35 27.42
N ALA A 18 44.97 -26.58 28.52
CA ALA A 18 44.26 -26.68 29.80
C ALA A 18 44.02 -25.27 30.43
N THR A 19 43.56 -25.24 31.70
CA THR A 19 43.45 -24.07 32.63
C THR A 19 42.44 -22.98 32.25
N GLY A 20 41.55 -22.50 33.13
CA GLY A 20 41.19 -22.88 34.51
C GLY A 20 40.32 -21.76 35.14
N GLY A 21 39.45 -21.95 36.14
CA GLY A 21 39.03 -23.15 36.88
C GLY A 21 37.63 -22.92 37.49
N LEU A 22 37.13 -23.85 38.31
CA LEU A 22 35.71 -23.90 38.75
C LEU A 22 35.60 -24.20 40.26
N ILE A 23 34.38 -24.09 40.80
CA ILE A 23 33.86 -24.54 42.13
C ILE A 23 33.88 -23.49 43.27
N ALA A 24 32.67 -23.12 43.71
CA ALA A 24 32.29 -23.04 45.12
C ALA A 24 30.75 -23.19 45.27
N LEU A 25 30.28 -24.02 46.21
CA LEU A 25 28.85 -24.26 46.48
C LEU A 25 28.56 -24.20 47.99
N ALA A 26 27.65 -23.30 48.41
CA ALA A 26 26.96 -23.35 49.70
C ALA A 26 25.55 -22.75 49.50
N ARG A 27 24.43 -23.47 49.69
CA ARG A 27 23.87 -24.06 50.92
C ARG A 27 23.46 -23.05 52.00
N THR A 28 22.20 -22.59 51.92
CA THR A 28 21.34 -22.34 53.10
C THR A 28 19.88 -22.72 52.78
N ARG A 29 19.47 -23.93 53.16
CA ARG A 29 18.05 -24.28 53.35
C ARG A 29 17.73 -24.07 54.83
N TRP A 30 17.19 -22.92 55.24
CA TRP A 30 16.48 -22.80 56.53
C TRP A 30 15.65 -21.50 56.64
N GLN A 31 14.40 -21.56 56.18
CA GLN A 31 13.22 -20.84 56.71
C GLN A 31 12.02 -21.12 55.80
N GLN A 32 11.35 -22.24 56.05
CA GLN A 32 9.94 -22.44 55.71
C GLN A 32 9.12 -22.34 56.99
N GLN A 33 7.82 -22.08 56.86
CA GLN A 33 6.89 -21.69 57.94
C GLN A 33 7.14 -20.22 58.39
N SER A 34 6.16 -19.31 58.43
CA SER A 34 4.70 -19.49 58.31
C SER A 34 4.02 -18.37 57.51
N PHE A 35 3.64 -18.65 56.25
CA PHE A 35 2.55 -17.95 55.57
C PHE A 35 1.74 -18.94 54.72
N ARG A 36 0.61 -19.41 55.26
CA ARG A 36 -0.46 -20.01 54.44
C ARG A 36 -1.09 -18.91 53.60
N LYS A 37 -0.63 -18.71 52.37
CA LYS A 37 -1.37 -17.90 51.39
C LYS A 37 -2.74 -18.57 51.12
N PRO A 38 -3.84 -17.82 51.04
CA PRO A 38 -5.13 -18.37 50.65
C PRO A 38 -5.08 -18.95 49.22
N THR A 39 -5.89 -19.96 48.96
CA THR A 39 -5.88 -20.73 47.70
C THR A 39 -6.18 -19.84 46.48
N PRO A 40 -5.32 -19.80 45.45
CA PRO A 40 -5.42 -18.79 44.38
C PRO A 40 -6.52 -19.04 43.33
N GLN A 41 -7.38 -20.05 43.48
CA GLN A 41 -8.45 -20.34 42.51
C GLN A 41 -9.48 -19.19 42.42
N ALA A 42 -9.92 -18.65 43.56
CA ALA A 42 -10.83 -17.50 43.56
C ALA A 42 -10.19 -16.22 42.98
N GLN A 43 -8.85 -16.11 42.97
CA GLN A 43 -8.13 -14.99 42.37
C GLN A 43 -7.85 -15.19 40.87
N LEU A 44 -7.67 -16.44 40.39
CA LEU A 44 -7.71 -16.72 38.95
C LEU A 44 -9.10 -16.44 38.38
N GLU A 45 -10.17 -16.95 39.00
CA GLU A 45 -11.53 -16.67 38.54
C GLU A 45 -11.88 -15.17 38.59
N ALA A 46 -11.36 -14.42 39.57
CA ALA A 46 -11.50 -12.96 39.58
C ALA A 46 -10.75 -12.28 38.42
N LEU A 47 -9.57 -12.77 38.06
CA LEU A 47 -8.77 -12.26 36.93
C LEU A 47 -9.35 -12.66 35.56
N GLU A 48 -10.02 -13.81 35.45
CA GLU A 48 -10.75 -14.23 34.24
C GLU A 48 -12.11 -13.50 34.11
N ARG A 49 -12.77 -13.19 35.24
CA ARG A 49 -14.02 -12.40 35.28
C ARG A 49 -13.79 -10.90 35.15
N THR A 50 -12.61 -10.38 35.49
CA THR A 50 -12.12 -9.17 34.81
C THR A 50 -11.82 -9.55 33.36
N GLN A 51 -12.88 -9.57 32.55
CA GLN A 51 -12.78 -9.54 31.10
C GLN A 51 -11.64 -8.60 30.75
N PHE A 52 -10.62 -9.11 30.04
CA PHE A 52 -9.64 -8.25 29.40
C PHE A 52 -10.43 -7.33 28.48
N ARG A 53 -10.72 -6.10 28.96
CA ARG A 53 -11.27 -5.02 28.15
C ARG A 53 -10.20 -4.71 27.13
N LYS A 54 -10.25 -5.44 26.01
CA LYS A 54 -9.45 -5.17 24.82
C LYS A 54 -9.53 -3.67 24.56
N PRO A 55 -8.43 -3.00 24.15
CA PRO A 55 -8.39 -1.56 24.00
C PRO A 55 -9.23 -1.10 22.79
N TYR A 56 -10.55 -1.17 22.97
CA TYR A 56 -11.59 -0.81 22.02
C TYR A 56 -11.80 0.70 22.06
N LEU A 57 -11.28 1.40 21.06
CA LEU A 57 -11.70 2.77 20.78
C LEU A 57 -12.89 2.70 19.83
N ASN A 58 -14.10 2.92 20.34
CA ASN A 58 -15.30 3.06 19.52
C ASN A 58 -15.21 4.38 18.72
N LEU A 59 -15.42 4.31 17.41
CA LEU A 59 -15.28 5.43 16.47
C LEU A 59 -16.63 5.88 15.90
N ALA A 60 -17.56 4.94 15.69
CA ALA A 60 -18.95 5.25 15.32
C ALA A 60 -19.94 4.18 15.80
N GLN A 61 -21.16 4.60 16.15
CA GLN A 61 -22.29 3.73 16.52
C GLN A 61 -23.25 3.41 15.36
N ALA A 62 -23.08 4.09 14.22
CA ALA A 62 -23.76 3.78 12.97
C ALA A 62 -23.02 4.44 11.81
N GLY A 63 -23.37 4.07 10.59
CA GLY A 63 -22.96 4.80 9.40
C GLY A 63 -23.17 3.97 8.15
N LEU A 64 -22.65 4.49 7.03
CA LEU A 64 -22.62 3.76 5.77
C LEU A 64 -21.18 3.51 5.34
N TYR A 65 -20.95 2.39 4.66
CA TYR A 65 -19.68 2.06 4.04
C TYR A 65 -19.89 1.46 2.65
N ARG A 66 -18.89 1.60 1.78
CA ARG A 66 -18.74 0.79 0.57
C ARG A 66 -17.33 0.25 0.53
N PHE A 67 -17.20 -1.04 0.26
CA PHE A 67 -15.94 -1.74 0.13
C PHE A 67 -15.88 -2.47 -1.21
N GLY A 68 -14.71 -2.50 -1.83
CA GLY A 68 -14.50 -3.13 -3.13
C GLY A 68 -13.12 -2.83 -3.69
N THR A 69 -13.02 -2.81 -5.01
CA THR A 69 -11.81 -2.42 -5.76
C THR A 69 -12.18 -1.29 -6.74
N PRO A 70 -11.23 -0.63 -7.43
CA PRO A 70 -11.56 0.48 -8.32
C PRO A 70 -12.46 0.11 -9.51
N SER A 71 -12.34 -1.10 -10.07
CA SER A 71 -13.22 -1.57 -11.14
C SER A 71 -14.56 -2.10 -10.61
N GLN A 72 -14.60 -2.57 -9.36
CA GLN A 72 -15.76 -3.19 -8.71
C GLN A 72 -15.99 -2.57 -7.33
N LEU A 73 -16.42 -1.30 -7.33
CA LEU A 73 -16.90 -0.61 -6.14
C LEU A 73 -18.24 -1.21 -5.69
N GLY A 74 -18.28 -1.78 -4.49
CA GLY A 74 -19.50 -2.34 -3.91
C GLY A 74 -20.58 -1.28 -3.65
N SER A 75 -21.83 -1.74 -3.55
CA SER A 75 -22.94 -0.90 -3.12
C SER A 75 -22.73 -0.36 -1.70
N MET A 76 -23.29 0.82 -1.43
CA MET A 76 -23.29 1.43 -0.11
C MET A 76 -24.17 0.60 0.85
N GLN A 77 -23.60 0.17 1.97
CA GLN A 77 -24.19 -0.70 2.97
C GLN A 77 -24.14 -0.03 4.35
N GLY A 78 -25.08 -0.36 5.23
CA GLY A 78 -25.09 0.15 6.60
C GLY A 78 -24.16 -0.66 7.51
N PHE A 79 -23.60 -0.03 8.55
CA PHE A 79 -22.86 -0.72 9.60
C PHE A 79 -23.36 -0.34 10.99
N ASN A 80 -23.23 -1.27 11.95
CA ASN A 80 -23.69 -1.10 13.34
C ASN A 80 -22.60 -0.61 14.29
N HIS A 81 -21.34 -0.99 14.07
CA HIS A 81 -20.21 -0.55 14.89
C HIS A 81 -18.98 -0.33 14.01
N LEU A 82 -18.23 0.74 14.28
CA LEU A 82 -16.87 0.94 13.79
C LEU A 82 -15.98 1.21 15.01
N HIS A 83 -14.96 0.38 15.22
CA HIS A 83 -14.03 0.48 16.35
C HIS A 83 -12.60 0.15 15.93
N LEU A 84 -11.63 0.54 16.76
CA LEU A 84 -10.24 0.09 16.66
C LEU A 84 -10.06 -1.15 17.54
N GLU A 85 -9.48 -2.22 16.98
CA GLU A 85 -9.11 -3.43 17.72
C GLU A 85 -7.72 -3.90 17.24
N TYR A 86 -6.75 -3.99 18.15
CA TYR A 86 -5.37 -4.45 17.91
C TYR A 86 -4.57 -3.77 16.77
N GLY A 87 -5.04 -2.64 16.22
CA GLY A 87 -4.42 -1.96 15.08
C GLY A 87 -5.22 -2.07 13.78
N ASP A 88 -6.36 -2.78 13.79
CA ASP A 88 -7.32 -2.87 12.71
C ASP A 88 -8.50 -1.93 12.96
N LEU A 89 -8.95 -1.23 11.92
CA LEU A 89 -10.30 -0.70 11.89
C LEU A 89 -11.25 -1.88 11.67
N VAL A 90 -12.16 -2.12 12.61
CA VAL A 90 -13.12 -3.21 12.58
C VAL A 90 -14.52 -2.63 12.44
N LEU A 91 -15.23 -3.10 11.41
CA LEU A 91 -16.58 -2.68 11.08
C LEU A 91 -17.53 -3.87 11.15
N GLN A 92 -18.66 -3.75 11.86
CA GLN A 92 -19.72 -4.75 11.80
C GLN A 92 -20.80 -4.36 10.80
N ASP A 93 -20.94 -5.12 9.72
CA ASP A 93 -21.99 -4.91 8.72
C ASP A 93 -23.39 -5.06 9.34
N ALA A 94 -24.29 -4.13 9.02
CA ALA A 94 -25.60 -4.05 9.66
C ALA A 94 -26.53 -5.20 9.26
N ARG A 95 -26.37 -5.76 8.06
CA ARG A 95 -27.27 -6.78 7.49
C ARG A 95 -26.83 -8.21 7.83
N THR A 96 -25.56 -8.53 7.59
CA THR A 96 -24.97 -9.87 7.75
C THR A 96 -24.40 -10.09 9.15
N LYS A 97 -24.15 -9.02 9.92
CA LYS A 97 -23.43 -9.02 11.20
C LYS A 97 -21.97 -9.50 11.13
N HIS A 98 -21.44 -9.70 9.93
CA HIS A 98 -20.03 -10.05 9.72
C HIS A 98 -19.10 -8.90 10.15
N LEU A 99 -17.94 -9.26 10.70
CA LEU A 99 -16.88 -8.33 11.06
C LEU A 99 -15.88 -8.19 9.91
N LEU A 100 -15.71 -6.97 9.42
CA LEU A 100 -14.73 -6.61 8.39
C LEU A 100 -13.54 -5.91 9.05
N TYR A 101 -12.36 -6.52 8.91
CA TYR A 101 -11.10 -6.05 9.47
C TYR A 101 -10.27 -5.34 8.40
N PHE A 102 -9.83 -4.11 8.68
CA PHE A 102 -9.00 -3.29 7.82
C PHE A 102 -7.75 -2.82 8.59
N PRO A 103 -6.61 -3.52 8.47
CA PRO A 103 -5.39 -3.18 9.21
C PRO A 103 -4.89 -1.79 8.87
N LEU A 104 -4.60 -0.95 9.88
CA LEU A 104 -4.10 0.41 9.66
C LEU A 104 -2.79 0.43 8.86
N MET A 105 -1.97 -0.62 8.97
CA MET A 105 -0.74 -0.80 8.19
C MET A 105 -0.98 -1.13 6.70
N SER A 106 -2.19 -1.56 6.32
CA SER A 106 -2.55 -1.76 4.91
C SER A 106 -2.84 -0.44 4.18
N ILE A 107 -3.06 0.66 4.91
CA ILE A 107 -3.45 1.95 4.34
C ILE A 107 -2.28 2.58 3.55
N GLN A 108 -2.52 2.76 2.26
CA GLN A 108 -1.58 3.40 1.32
C GLN A 108 -1.93 4.88 1.13
N TRP A 109 -3.22 5.26 1.12
CA TRP A 109 -3.64 6.67 1.11
C TRP A 109 -5.01 6.89 1.78
N VAL A 110 -5.27 8.12 2.23
CA VAL A 110 -6.55 8.58 2.78
C VAL A 110 -6.93 9.90 2.09
N SER A 111 -8.17 10.00 1.61
CA SER A 111 -8.66 11.16 0.87
C SER A 111 -8.82 12.43 1.72
N ALA A 112 -9.23 13.52 1.09
CA ALA A 112 -9.86 14.61 1.81
C ALA A 112 -11.23 14.15 2.35
N ILE A 113 -11.72 14.85 3.38
CA ILE A 113 -13.11 14.73 3.82
C ILE A 113 -13.96 15.55 2.84
N SER A 114 -15.05 15.00 2.33
CA SER A 114 -16.09 15.79 1.67
C SER A 114 -17.31 15.92 2.58
N LEU A 115 -17.89 17.12 2.65
CA LEU A 115 -19.16 17.33 3.35
C LEU A 115 -20.31 17.00 2.40
N GLN A 116 -21.26 16.22 2.90
CA GLN A 116 -22.49 15.83 2.21
C GLN A 116 -23.67 16.52 2.91
N PRO A 117 -24.83 16.70 2.25
CA PRO A 117 -26.03 17.26 2.89
C PRO A 117 -26.44 16.49 4.15
N GLY A 118 -26.90 17.21 5.18
CA GLY A 118 -27.37 16.62 6.45
C GLY A 118 -26.27 16.24 7.45
N ASP A 119 -25.20 17.04 7.52
CA ASP A 119 -24.06 16.88 8.46
C ASP A 119 -23.34 15.51 8.41
N ILE A 120 -23.42 14.86 7.26
CA ILE A 120 -22.67 13.65 6.94
C ILE A 120 -21.34 14.03 6.27
N SER A 121 -20.25 13.44 6.72
CA SER A 121 -18.94 13.51 6.09
C SER A 121 -18.64 12.20 5.36
N GLU A 122 -18.08 12.27 4.15
CA GLU A 122 -17.54 11.13 3.41
C GLU A 122 -16.00 11.18 3.37
N LEU A 123 -15.36 10.03 3.59
CA LEU A 123 -13.91 9.82 3.50
C LEU A 123 -13.62 8.48 2.80
N THR A 124 -12.65 8.43 1.88
CA THR A 124 -12.18 7.17 1.26
C THR A 124 -10.77 6.83 1.71
N ILE A 125 -10.59 5.59 2.12
CA ILE A 125 -9.33 4.96 2.51
C ILE A 125 -8.94 3.99 1.39
N HIS A 126 -7.68 4.06 0.97
CA HIS A 126 -7.10 3.26 -0.10
C HIS A 126 -6.07 2.32 0.54
N LEU A 127 -6.27 1.02 0.39
CA LEU A 127 -5.52 -0.01 1.09
C LEU A 127 -5.10 -1.14 0.16
N GLU A 128 -3.94 -1.73 0.47
CA GLU A 128 -3.45 -2.92 -0.20
C GLU A 128 -3.56 -4.11 0.77
N ARG A 129 -4.34 -5.13 0.39
CA ARG A 129 -4.54 -6.34 1.19
C ARG A 129 -4.24 -7.56 0.32
N ASN A 130 -3.35 -8.43 0.77
CA ASN A 130 -2.96 -9.67 0.06
C ASN A 130 -2.49 -9.42 -1.40
N GLY A 131 -1.89 -8.25 -1.67
CA GLY A 131 -1.50 -7.82 -3.01
C GLY A 131 -2.67 -7.43 -3.93
N ILE A 132 -3.85 -7.15 -3.38
CA ILE A 132 -5.04 -6.64 -4.07
C ILE A 132 -5.27 -5.19 -3.61
N TRP A 133 -5.58 -4.31 -4.56
CA TRP A 133 -5.87 -2.91 -4.31
C TRP A 133 -7.35 -2.69 -4.01
N HIS A 134 -7.64 -2.04 -2.88
CA HIS A 134 -8.97 -1.92 -2.32
C HIS A 134 -9.34 -0.49 -1.93
N LEU A 135 -10.63 -0.20 -2.04
CA LEU A 135 -11.25 1.06 -1.66
C LEU A 135 -12.25 0.81 -0.52
N LEU A 136 -12.12 1.57 0.57
CA LEU A 136 -13.10 1.65 1.65
C LEU A 136 -13.56 3.10 1.80
N THR A 137 -14.76 3.42 1.33
CA THR A 137 -15.40 4.71 1.62
C THR A 137 -16.31 4.57 2.83
N LEU A 138 -16.24 5.54 3.75
CA LEU A 138 -17.06 5.64 4.95
C LEU A 138 -17.86 6.95 4.92
N ARG A 139 -19.14 6.89 5.27
CA ARG A 139 -20.02 8.03 5.53
C ARG A 139 -20.46 8.02 6.98
N LEU A 140 -20.09 9.06 7.72
CA LEU A 140 -20.32 9.20 9.16
C LEU A 140 -20.88 10.60 9.47
N PRO A 141 -21.66 10.79 10.55
CA PRO A 141 -21.89 12.11 11.14
C PRO A 141 -20.55 12.83 11.40
N GLN A 142 -20.52 14.16 11.23
CA GLN A 142 -19.28 14.96 11.38
C GLN A 142 -18.49 14.68 12.68
N MET A 143 -19.18 14.49 13.81
CA MET A 143 -18.54 14.21 15.11
C MET A 143 -17.78 12.87 15.11
N GLU A 144 -18.40 11.81 14.57
CA GLU A 144 -17.81 10.46 14.49
C GLU A 144 -16.68 10.44 13.44
N MET A 145 -16.86 11.15 12.31
CA MET A 145 -15.77 11.39 11.36
C MET A 145 -14.58 12.09 12.03
N GLY A 146 -14.82 13.07 12.92
CA GLY A 146 -13.77 13.74 13.69
C GLY A 146 -12.93 12.78 14.55
N MET A 147 -13.56 11.77 15.14
CA MET A 147 -12.86 10.73 15.92
C MET A 147 -12.03 9.80 15.02
N LEU A 148 -12.60 9.31 13.91
CA LEU A 148 -11.87 8.53 12.91
C LEU A 148 -10.68 9.31 12.33
N VAL A 149 -10.88 10.58 12.01
CA VAL A 149 -9.85 11.50 11.49
C VAL A 149 -8.72 11.71 12.49
N LYS A 150 -9.02 11.82 13.79
CA LYS A 150 -8.01 11.93 14.85
C LYS A 150 -7.13 10.68 14.89
N LEU A 151 -7.73 9.49 14.82
CA LEU A 151 -7.01 8.21 14.75
C LEU A 151 -6.17 8.09 13.47
N LEU A 152 -6.72 8.38 12.29
CA LEU A 152 -5.99 8.31 11.02
C LEU A 152 -4.83 9.33 10.97
N ARG A 153 -4.97 10.50 11.61
CA ARG A 153 -3.88 11.48 11.78
C ARG A 153 -2.77 11.02 12.74
N GLN A 154 -3.01 10.01 13.58
CA GLN A 154 -2.00 9.37 14.42
C GLN A 154 -1.37 8.14 13.75
N ALA A 155 -2.15 7.34 13.02
CA ALA A 155 -1.70 6.08 12.43
C ALA A 155 -1.10 6.17 11.01
N VAL A 156 -1.55 7.12 10.18
CA VAL A 156 -1.17 7.22 8.76
C VAL A 156 -0.19 8.37 8.55
N HIS A 157 0.95 8.10 7.89
CA HIS A 157 2.00 9.10 7.63
C HIS A 157 1.47 10.36 6.90
N PRO A 158 1.97 11.59 7.18
CA PRO A 158 1.46 12.82 6.56
C PRO A 158 1.41 12.86 5.03
N SER A 159 2.37 12.24 4.31
CA SER A 159 2.31 12.15 2.84
C SER A 159 1.20 11.23 2.31
N ARG A 160 0.68 10.33 3.15
CA ARG A 160 -0.35 9.33 2.80
C ARG A 160 -1.77 9.78 3.14
N ARG A 161 -2.01 11.07 3.38
CA ARG A 161 -3.33 11.58 3.79
C ARG A 161 -3.59 12.99 3.27
N ASN A 162 -4.79 13.25 2.76
CA ASN A 162 -5.22 14.57 2.25
C ASN A 162 -6.24 15.26 3.19
N ILE A 163 -6.27 14.86 4.47
CA ILE A 163 -7.29 15.24 5.45
C ILE A 163 -7.17 16.71 5.87
N GLY A 164 -8.06 17.56 5.35
CA GLY A 164 -8.15 19.00 5.66
C GLY A 164 -7.74 19.92 4.51
N ASN A 165 -7.34 19.34 3.37
CA ASN A 165 -7.03 20.05 2.14
C ASN A 165 -8.22 20.00 1.17
N ALA A 166 -8.10 20.66 0.01
CA ALA A 166 -9.03 20.51 -1.09
C ALA A 166 -9.12 19.03 -1.55
N PRO A 167 -10.32 18.52 -1.92
CA PRO A 167 -10.46 17.18 -2.48
C PRO A 167 -9.72 17.03 -3.82
N GLN A 168 -8.68 16.20 -3.81
CA GLN A 168 -8.05 15.67 -5.01
C GLN A 168 -8.55 14.24 -5.21
N ALA A 169 -9.10 13.95 -6.39
CA ALA A 169 -9.51 12.61 -6.76
C ALA A 169 -8.29 11.80 -7.25
N PRO A 170 -8.14 10.53 -6.87
CA PRO A 170 -7.24 9.61 -7.54
C PRO A 170 -7.63 9.44 -9.01
N ILE A 171 -6.64 9.22 -9.87
CA ILE A 171 -6.83 9.08 -11.32
C ILE A 171 -6.67 7.61 -11.71
N GLY A 172 -7.67 7.08 -12.41
CA GLY A 172 -7.70 5.71 -12.93
C GLY A 172 -8.56 4.72 -12.13
N PRO A 173 -8.45 3.41 -12.40
CA PRO A 173 -7.41 2.78 -13.23
C PRO A 173 -7.52 3.15 -14.72
N ILE A 174 -6.44 3.66 -15.29
CA ILE A 174 -6.31 3.92 -16.74
C ILE A 174 -5.67 2.69 -17.39
N GLU A 175 -6.24 2.20 -18.49
CA GLU A 175 -5.64 1.12 -19.28
C GLU A 175 -4.32 1.59 -19.92
N ALA A 176 -3.26 0.81 -19.71
CA ALA A 176 -1.95 1.03 -20.28
C ALA A 176 -1.26 -0.31 -20.58
N PHE A 177 -0.10 -0.25 -21.21
CA PHE A 177 0.77 -1.38 -21.47
C PHE A 177 2.16 -1.07 -20.95
N TYR A 178 2.84 -2.03 -20.32
CA TYR A 178 4.29 -1.91 -20.11
C TYR A 178 4.98 -1.69 -21.47
N THR A 179 6.05 -0.89 -21.51
CA THR A 179 6.90 -0.80 -22.70
C THR A 179 8.36 -1.08 -22.40
N GLU A 180 8.94 -1.90 -23.27
CA GLU A 180 10.37 -2.19 -23.29
C GLU A 180 10.96 -1.59 -24.57
N GLN A 181 12.15 -0.97 -24.46
CA GLN A 181 12.92 -0.56 -25.62
C GLN A 181 14.03 -1.58 -25.87
N THR A 182 14.11 -2.12 -27.08
CA THR A 182 15.18 -3.04 -27.48
C THR A 182 16.50 -2.29 -27.62
N LEU A 183 17.62 -3.04 -27.68
CA LEU A 183 18.95 -2.47 -27.96
C LEU A 183 19.01 -1.76 -29.34
N GLN A 184 18.14 -2.17 -30.27
CA GLN A 184 17.96 -1.55 -31.59
C GLN A 184 17.06 -0.30 -31.56
N GLY A 185 16.55 0.09 -30.38
CA GLY A 185 15.68 1.25 -30.20
C GLY A 185 14.20 1.01 -30.48
N GLU A 186 13.78 -0.19 -30.92
CA GLU A 186 12.37 -0.54 -31.12
C GLU A 186 11.61 -0.49 -29.79
N THR A 187 10.39 0.05 -29.77
CA THR A 187 9.53 0.02 -28.57
C THR A 187 8.47 -1.05 -28.71
N ARG A 188 8.50 -2.07 -27.83
CA ARG A 188 7.54 -3.18 -27.82
C ARG A 188 6.50 -2.97 -26.73
N LEU A 189 5.25 -3.34 -27.01
CA LEU A 189 4.17 -3.38 -26.02
C LEU A 189 4.25 -4.72 -25.27
N GLY A 190 4.34 -4.66 -23.94
CA GLY A 190 4.26 -5.80 -23.03
C GLY A 190 2.83 -6.12 -22.62
N GLN A 191 2.63 -6.67 -21.42
CA GLN A 191 1.29 -6.96 -20.91
C GLN A 191 0.47 -5.68 -20.68
N GLY A 192 -0.85 -5.79 -20.87
CA GLY A 192 -1.83 -4.79 -20.43
C GLY A 192 -1.92 -4.71 -18.90
N ILE A 193 -2.10 -3.50 -18.38
CA ILE A 193 -2.08 -3.11 -16.98
C ILE A 193 -3.07 -1.96 -16.72
N GLY A 194 -3.44 -1.75 -15.46
CA GLY A 194 -4.07 -0.53 -14.99
C GLY A 194 -3.05 0.38 -14.30
N LEU A 195 -3.04 1.68 -14.63
CA LEU A 195 -2.31 2.70 -13.88
C LEU A 195 -3.29 3.42 -12.93
N TYR A 196 -2.99 3.41 -11.64
CA TYR A 196 -3.79 4.06 -10.60
C TYR A 196 -2.93 5.09 -9.85
N LEU A 197 -3.22 6.37 -10.06
CA LEU A 197 -2.40 7.49 -9.61
C LEU A 197 -3.00 8.14 -8.35
N LEU A 198 -2.18 8.19 -7.30
CA LEU A 198 -2.41 8.90 -6.04
C LEU A 198 -1.44 10.08 -5.93
N PRO A 199 -1.72 11.10 -5.09
CA PRO A 199 -0.89 12.31 -4.98
C PRO A 199 0.58 12.12 -4.56
N HIS A 200 0.99 10.91 -4.16
CA HIS A 200 2.37 10.57 -3.82
C HIS A 200 2.82 9.22 -4.42
N LEU A 201 1.96 8.51 -5.16
CA LEU A 201 2.20 7.11 -5.53
C LEU A 201 1.52 6.76 -6.86
N LEU A 202 2.29 6.22 -7.81
CA LEU A 202 1.73 5.51 -8.97
C LEU A 202 1.68 4.01 -8.65
N VAL A 203 0.49 3.43 -8.66
CA VAL A 203 0.27 1.99 -8.48
C VAL A 203 0.03 1.34 -9.84
N VAL A 204 0.78 0.29 -10.15
CA VAL A 204 0.59 -0.53 -11.34
C VAL A 204 -0.20 -1.77 -10.97
N LEU A 205 -1.29 -2.01 -11.69
CA LEU A 205 -2.26 -3.06 -11.43
C LEU A 205 -2.36 -4.06 -12.58
N LYS A 206 -2.68 -5.32 -12.28
CA LYS A 206 -3.08 -6.35 -13.27
C LYS A 206 -4.45 -6.91 -12.84
N GLY A 207 -5.51 -6.44 -13.49
CA GLY A 207 -6.84 -6.44 -12.88
C GLY A 207 -6.76 -5.67 -11.56
N GLU A 208 -7.19 -6.28 -10.46
CA GLU A 208 -7.16 -5.66 -9.13
C GLU A 208 -5.86 -5.91 -8.35
N ARG A 209 -4.92 -6.70 -8.90
CA ARG A 209 -3.69 -7.08 -8.19
C ARG A 209 -2.59 -6.04 -8.39
N VAL A 210 -1.98 -5.60 -7.29
CA VAL A 210 -0.78 -4.76 -7.32
C VAL A 210 0.37 -5.54 -7.97
N GLN A 211 1.10 -4.88 -8.86
CA GLN A 211 2.30 -5.42 -9.53
C GLN A 211 3.54 -4.62 -9.14
N ALA A 212 3.41 -3.29 -9.10
CA ALA A 212 4.47 -2.36 -8.68
C ALA A 212 3.85 -1.11 -8.03
N LYS A 213 4.64 -0.39 -7.24
CA LYS A 213 4.27 0.88 -6.60
C LYS A 213 5.45 1.83 -6.67
N LEU A 214 5.35 2.90 -7.45
CA LEU A 214 6.39 3.90 -7.65
C LEU A 214 6.06 5.16 -6.83
N ASP A 215 6.93 5.51 -5.88
CA ASP A 215 6.82 6.76 -5.11
C ASP A 215 7.12 7.95 -6.04
N LEU A 216 6.17 8.88 -6.16
CA LEU A 216 6.32 10.01 -7.08
C LEU A 216 7.44 10.97 -6.65
N SER A 217 7.81 11.00 -5.37
CA SER A 217 8.95 11.79 -4.88
C SER A 217 10.31 11.18 -5.25
N SER A 218 10.34 9.95 -5.79
CA SER A 218 11.55 9.31 -6.33
C SER A 218 11.83 9.67 -7.79
N ILE A 219 10.81 10.13 -8.53
CA ILE A 219 10.90 10.54 -9.94
C ILE A 219 11.75 11.82 -10.05
N ARG A 220 12.52 11.94 -11.12
CA ARG A 220 13.40 13.10 -11.41
C ARG A 220 13.12 13.74 -12.77
N ARG A 221 12.50 13.01 -13.70
CA ARG A 221 12.18 13.45 -15.06
C ARG A 221 11.03 12.62 -15.61
N VAL A 222 10.12 13.27 -16.32
CA VAL A 222 9.03 12.64 -17.06
C VAL A 222 9.21 12.96 -18.54
N LEU A 223 9.15 11.97 -19.41
CA LEU A 223 9.05 12.18 -20.86
C LEU A 223 7.68 11.71 -21.35
N ALA A 224 6.96 12.59 -22.06
CA ALA A 224 5.81 12.21 -22.89
C ALA A 224 6.31 12.04 -24.33
N VAL A 225 6.17 10.84 -24.91
CA VAL A 225 6.73 10.53 -26.23
C VAL A 225 5.67 9.96 -27.15
N GLU A 226 5.45 10.63 -28.27
CA GLU A 226 4.51 10.21 -29.32
C GLU A 226 5.00 8.91 -29.99
N ARG A 227 4.09 7.93 -30.21
CA ARG A 227 4.45 6.64 -30.81
C ARG A 227 4.29 6.68 -32.32
N SER A 228 5.38 6.43 -33.03
CA SER A 228 5.42 6.35 -34.50
C SER A 228 4.88 5.02 -35.04
N MET A 229 3.63 4.66 -34.69
CA MET A 229 2.91 3.56 -35.34
C MET A 229 2.32 4.03 -36.68
N LYS A 230 2.27 3.11 -37.66
CA LYS A 230 1.70 3.42 -38.98
C LYS A 230 0.19 3.62 -38.85
N THR A 231 -0.36 4.52 -39.66
CA THR A 231 -1.72 5.09 -39.62
C THR A 231 -2.90 4.10 -39.76
N LEU A 232 -2.64 2.80 -39.73
CA LEU A 232 -3.65 1.73 -39.90
C LEU A 232 -4.12 1.15 -38.56
N ASP A 233 -3.23 0.91 -37.58
CA ASP A 233 -3.63 0.27 -36.31
C ASP A 233 -4.65 1.12 -35.53
N ASN A 234 -4.44 2.44 -35.43
CA ASN A 234 -5.37 3.38 -34.80
C ASN A 234 -6.74 3.44 -35.50
N VAL A 235 -6.83 3.15 -36.80
CA VAL A 235 -8.09 3.14 -37.55
C VAL A 235 -8.90 1.87 -37.25
N PHE A 236 -8.23 0.73 -37.01
CA PHE A 236 -8.90 -0.55 -36.78
C PHE A 236 -9.07 -0.93 -35.30
N LYS A 237 -8.38 -0.25 -34.36
CA LYS A 237 -8.43 -0.57 -32.91
C LYS A 237 -8.52 0.71 -32.06
N ARG A 238 -9.73 0.98 -31.53
CA ARG A 238 -10.10 2.15 -30.70
C ARG A 238 -9.34 2.31 -29.37
N HIS A 239 -8.49 1.35 -28.99
CA HIS A 239 -7.72 1.35 -27.74
C HIS A 239 -6.21 1.18 -27.99
N THR A 240 -5.73 1.52 -29.20
CA THR A 240 -4.28 1.55 -29.48
C THR A 240 -3.65 2.74 -28.74
N PRO A 241 -2.56 2.56 -27.98
CA PRO A 241 -1.97 3.67 -27.23
C PRO A 241 -1.18 4.63 -28.13
N ASP A 242 -1.63 5.88 -28.20
CA ASP A 242 -1.07 6.94 -29.06
C ASP A 242 0.35 7.38 -28.69
N GLY A 243 0.72 7.21 -27.42
CA GLY A 243 2.05 7.58 -26.93
C GLY A 243 2.54 6.68 -25.81
N MET A 244 3.67 7.08 -25.23
CA MET A 244 4.20 6.49 -24.01
C MET A 244 4.69 7.57 -23.06
N ILE A 245 4.56 7.28 -21.76
CA ILE A 245 5.26 8.01 -20.71
C ILE A 245 6.51 7.23 -20.30
N ARG A 246 7.60 7.94 -19.99
CA ARG A 246 8.81 7.38 -19.38
C ARG A 246 9.10 8.11 -18.08
N LEU A 247 9.20 7.36 -16.99
CA LEU A 247 9.44 7.87 -15.65
C LEU A 247 10.85 7.46 -15.23
N TYR A 248 11.71 8.45 -15.03
CA TYR A 248 13.08 8.25 -14.57
C TYR A 248 13.13 8.49 -13.06
N SER A 249 13.33 7.44 -12.28
CA SER A 249 13.59 7.52 -10.83
C SER A 249 15.08 7.36 -10.55
N MET A 250 15.47 7.46 -9.27
CA MET A 250 16.84 7.20 -8.82
C MET A 250 17.29 5.74 -8.97
N SER A 251 16.35 4.79 -8.99
CA SER A 251 16.63 3.33 -8.92
C SER A 251 16.19 2.56 -10.16
N GLU A 252 15.17 3.04 -10.87
CA GLU A 252 14.60 2.38 -12.05
C GLU A 252 14.11 3.41 -13.08
N THR A 253 14.10 3.00 -14.36
CA THR A 253 13.38 3.70 -15.43
C THR A 253 12.24 2.81 -15.88
N VAL A 254 11.00 3.27 -15.74
CA VAL A 254 9.80 2.54 -16.17
C VAL A 254 9.10 3.30 -17.29
N ALA A 255 8.48 2.56 -18.21
CA ALA A 255 7.80 3.14 -19.37
C ALA A 255 6.46 2.45 -19.62
N PHE A 256 5.45 3.25 -19.94
CA PHE A 256 4.08 2.80 -20.13
C PHE A 256 3.48 3.43 -21.38
N ALA A 257 2.84 2.64 -22.25
CA ALA A 257 2.08 3.14 -23.40
C ALA A 257 0.59 3.22 -23.06
N LEU A 258 -0.04 4.36 -23.36
CA LEU A 258 -1.46 4.63 -23.11
C LEU A 258 -1.98 5.67 -24.11
N VAL A 259 -3.31 5.86 -24.13
CA VAL A 259 -4.00 6.85 -24.99
C VAL A 259 -3.74 8.27 -24.46
N GLN A 260 -4.14 8.56 -23.22
CA GLN A 260 -4.00 9.88 -22.57
C GLN A 260 -2.60 10.09 -21.97
N TYR A 261 -1.57 9.92 -22.81
CA TYR A 261 -0.18 9.90 -22.34
C TYR A 261 0.37 11.29 -21.98
N ARG A 262 -0.19 12.37 -22.53
CA ARG A 262 0.27 13.74 -22.23
C ARG A 262 -0.31 14.20 -20.90
N GLU A 263 -1.61 14.07 -20.75
CA GLU A 263 -2.37 14.38 -19.54
C GLU A 263 -1.83 13.61 -18.32
N MET A 264 -1.54 12.32 -18.50
CA MET A 264 -0.93 11.49 -17.45
C MET A 264 0.53 11.89 -17.15
N ALA A 265 1.30 12.33 -18.15
CA ALA A 265 2.66 12.83 -17.93
C ALA A 265 2.66 14.16 -17.17
N ASP A 266 1.76 15.08 -17.55
CA ASP A 266 1.63 16.41 -16.94
C ASP A 266 1.14 16.32 -15.48
N GLU A 267 0.17 15.46 -15.17
CA GLU A 267 -0.25 15.19 -13.78
C GLU A 267 0.88 14.51 -12.97
N ILE A 268 1.57 13.49 -13.52
CA ILE A 268 2.71 12.88 -12.83
C ILE A 268 3.83 13.90 -12.60
N GLY A 269 4.10 14.79 -13.56
CA GLY A 269 5.07 15.88 -13.44
C GLY A 269 4.69 16.88 -12.34
N ALA A 270 3.44 17.32 -12.30
CA ALA A 270 2.91 18.19 -11.26
C ALA A 270 3.01 17.56 -9.86
N LEU A 271 2.61 16.28 -9.71
CA LEU A 271 2.68 15.55 -8.45
C LEU A 271 4.12 15.27 -7.97
N SER A 272 4.99 14.86 -8.89
CA SER A 272 6.43 14.63 -8.60
C SER A 272 7.26 15.91 -8.52
N ARG A 273 6.68 17.06 -8.88
CA ARG A 273 7.34 18.38 -9.01
C ARG A 273 8.54 18.35 -9.96
N CYS A 274 8.45 17.55 -11.01
CA CYS A 274 9.50 17.36 -12.01
C CYS A 274 9.10 17.98 -13.36
N PRO A 275 10.06 18.43 -14.18
CA PRO A 275 9.76 18.86 -15.54
C PRO A 275 9.28 17.68 -16.39
N VAL A 276 8.32 17.99 -17.28
CA VAL A 276 7.81 17.09 -18.31
C VAL A 276 8.34 17.58 -19.64
N GLU A 277 9.04 16.71 -20.37
CA GLU A 277 9.45 16.99 -21.74
C GLU A 277 8.53 16.23 -22.70
N HIS A 278 7.82 16.98 -23.54
CA HIS A 278 7.01 16.43 -24.62
C HIS A 278 7.89 16.30 -25.86
N VAL A 279 8.11 15.06 -26.32
CA VAL A 279 8.93 14.72 -27.49
C VAL A 279 8.00 14.39 -28.65
N TYR A 280 7.91 15.32 -29.60
CA TYR A 280 7.06 15.20 -30.78
C TYR A 280 7.75 14.38 -31.87
N ARG A 281 6.96 13.93 -32.85
CA ARG A 281 7.48 13.25 -34.04
C ARG A 281 8.55 14.06 -34.80
N ASP A 282 8.33 15.35 -34.96
CA ASP A 282 9.12 16.19 -35.87
C ASP A 282 10.48 16.61 -35.28
N ASP A 283 10.59 16.63 -33.94
CA ASP A 283 11.85 16.88 -33.20
C ASP A 283 12.97 15.88 -33.53
N LYS A 284 12.60 14.71 -34.09
CA LYS A 284 13.53 13.65 -34.50
C LYS A 284 14.03 13.79 -35.94
N VAL A 285 13.35 14.58 -36.77
CA VAL A 285 13.74 14.79 -38.17
C VAL A 285 14.85 15.83 -38.26
N ASN A 286 14.81 16.86 -37.41
CA ASN A 286 15.75 17.98 -37.42
C ASN A 286 17.03 17.73 -36.57
N LYS A 287 17.48 16.47 -36.45
CA LYS A 287 18.66 16.05 -35.66
C LYS A 287 19.52 14.98 -36.38
N ILE A 288 19.53 15.03 -37.70
CA ILE A 288 20.38 14.22 -38.60
C ILE A 288 21.17 15.19 -39.46
#